data_AF-G8YEZ3-F1
#
_entry.id   AF-G8YEZ3-F1
#
_cell.length_a   1.000
_cell.length_b   1.000
_cell.length_c   1.000
_cell.angle_alpha   90.00
_cell.angle_beta   90.00
_cell.angle_gamma   90.00
#
_symmetry.space_group_name_H-M   'P 1'
#
loop_
_entity.id
_entity.type
_entity.pdbx_description
1 polymer ?
#
loop_
_entity_poly.entity_id
_entity_poly.type
_entity_poly.pdbx_seq_one_letter_code
_entity_poly.pdbx_strand_id
1 'polypeptide(L)'
;MLNSFGRRITGVGLLEKRSNFYLGSGRKRLFYRFNSTKNITDACKVETPNRTMTGSEVLPKESIYADNLKRYYDNARFEFRKESDLQSLKDSMESLYLRKRPAMCIDVEAWERNISKVTEVGVAIYDPKDSPYSIFPVIKQYHIIIKEHERMVNGRFCPDNKRKFMGGTSYKMSMTECRSFMNKLISEYWGRTDVPDAVLVGHNVKADINWLRSVGVRLPEPLAIVDTSKLHSMSFTSGGSLRNILRLLQIPHGYLHNAANDAYYTLLAAFAYCDPETRTKLSLDTFHPDVPPKQSKSEKLQKRKRMLSDNADLVVWSDSLTSNNDNTST
;
A
#
# COMPACT_ATOMS: atom_id res chain seq x y z
N MET A 1 -62.80 2.11 25.37
CA MET A 1 -62.11 3.01 24.43
C MET A 1 -61.05 2.17 23.73
N LEU A 2 -61.31 1.68 22.51
CA LEU A 2 -60.78 2.21 21.24
C LEU A 2 -59.24 2.20 21.25
N ASN A 3 -58.45 1.50 20.40
CA ASN A 3 -58.59 0.79 19.12
C ASN A 3 -57.37 -0.19 19.05
N SER A 4 -57.47 -1.49 18.71
CA SER A 4 -57.51 -2.11 17.36
C SER A 4 -56.26 -1.75 16.50
N PHE A 5 -55.44 -2.62 15.90
CA PHE A 5 -55.54 -3.90 15.17
C PHE A 5 -54.17 -4.64 15.27
N GLY A 6 -54.00 -5.96 15.37
CA GLY A 6 -54.30 -7.01 14.36
C GLY A 6 -53.35 -6.90 13.13
N ARG A 7 -52.59 -7.89 12.63
CA ARG A 7 -52.68 -9.36 12.64
C ARG A 7 -51.42 -9.98 11.97
N ARG A 8 -51.09 -11.21 12.41
CA ARG A 8 -50.63 -12.46 11.71
C ARG A 8 -49.59 -12.39 10.57
N ILE A 9 -48.42 -13.04 10.75
CA ILE A 9 -48.07 -14.47 10.45
C ILE A 9 -48.13 -14.82 8.95
N THR A 10 -46.96 -15.17 8.37
CA THR A 10 -46.68 -16.49 7.75
C THR A 10 -45.16 -16.67 7.55
N GLY A 11 -44.62 -17.79 8.02
CA GLY A 11 -43.26 -18.23 7.67
C GLY A 11 -43.24 -18.97 6.33
N VAL A 12 -42.05 -19.36 5.88
CA VAL A 12 -41.64 -20.69 5.37
C VAL A 12 -40.18 -20.56 4.89
N GLY A 13 -39.31 -21.44 5.37
CA GLY A 13 -37.91 -21.50 4.95
C GLY A 13 -37.69 -22.31 3.68
N LEU A 14 -36.50 -22.20 3.09
CA LEU A 14 -35.90 -23.25 2.29
C LEU A 14 -34.39 -23.26 2.53
N LEU A 15 -33.98 -24.09 3.49
CA LEU A 15 -32.60 -24.57 3.65
C LEU A 15 -32.49 -25.85 2.82
N GLU A 16 -31.83 -25.78 1.66
CA GLU A 16 -31.42 -27.01 0.97
C GLU A 16 -30.02 -27.43 1.44
N LYS A 17 -29.98 -28.59 2.10
CA LYS A 17 -28.78 -29.41 2.33
C LYS A 17 -28.69 -30.46 1.22
N ARG A 18 -27.51 -30.63 0.62
CA ARG A 18 -26.82 -31.90 0.24
C ARG A 18 -25.61 -31.52 -0.62
N SER A 19 -24.38 -31.75 -0.19
CA SER A 19 -23.73 -33.06 -0.22
C SER A 19 -22.79 -33.28 0.99
N ASN A 20 -22.81 -34.50 1.52
CA ASN A 20 -21.98 -34.92 2.65
C ASN A 20 -20.58 -35.33 2.16
N PHE A 21 -19.55 -34.70 2.69
CA PHE A 21 -18.21 -35.30 2.79
C PHE A 21 -17.87 -35.40 4.27
N TYR A 22 -17.67 -36.64 4.75
CA TYR A 22 -17.22 -36.93 6.11
C TYR A 22 -15.70 -36.81 6.16
N LEU A 23 -15.19 -35.88 6.97
CA LEU A 23 -13.86 -35.95 7.58
C LEU A 23 -14.03 -35.66 9.07
N GLY A 24 -13.46 -36.53 9.90
CA GLY A 24 -13.74 -36.68 11.32
C GLY A 24 -13.40 -35.49 12.21
N SER A 25 -13.94 -35.58 13.44
CA SER A 25 -13.70 -34.76 14.63
C SER A 25 -13.91 -33.24 14.53
N GLY A 26 -15.14 -32.80 14.82
CA GLY A 26 -15.34 -31.94 16.00
C GLY A 26 -15.28 -30.41 15.86
N ARG A 27 -15.14 -29.80 14.67
CA ARG A 27 -15.34 -28.33 14.53
C ARG A 27 -16.04 -27.97 13.21
N LYS A 28 -17.27 -27.45 13.27
CA LYS A 28 -17.97 -26.84 12.13
C LYS A 28 -17.24 -25.54 11.75
N ARG A 29 -16.56 -25.50 10.60
CA ARG A 29 -16.14 -24.26 9.95
C ARG A 29 -17.21 -23.81 8.95
N LEU A 30 -17.76 -22.61 9.14
CA LEU A 30 -18.56 -21.93 8.12
C LEU A 30 -17.60 -21.46 7.02
N PHE A 31 -17.71 -22.01 5.82
CA PHE A 31 -17.09 -21.45 4.62
C PHE A 31 -18.11 -20.55 3.93
N TYR A 32 -17.84 -19.25 3.89
CA TYR A 32 -18.60 -18.32 3.05
C TYR A 32 -18.02 -18.32 1.65
N ARG A 33 -18.79 -18.81 0.67
CA ARG A 33 -18.52 -18.64 -0.75
C ARG A 33 -19.17 -17.34 -1.20
N PHE A 34 -18.38 -16.29 -1.42
CA PHE A 34 -18.91 -15.03 -1.95
C PHE A 34 -19.06 -15.12 -3.46
N ASN A 35 -20.31 -15.16 -3.94
CA ASN A 35 -20.65 -14.91 -5.34
C ASN A 35 -21.14 -13.47 -5.50
N SER A 36 -20.55 -12.82 -6.52
CA SER A 36 -21.08 -11.79 -7.43
C SER A 36 -21.80 -10.55 -6.89
N THR A 37 -21.20 -9.40 -7.23
CA THR A 37 -21.84 -8.11 -7.57
C THR A 37 -22.96 -7.63 -6.65
N LYS A 38 -22.61 -6.77 -5.68
CA LYS A 38 -23.59 -5.99 -4.91
C LYS A 38 -23.51 -4.51 -5.22
N ASN A 39 -24.69 -3.90 -5.30
CA ASN A 39 -24.92 -2.49 -5.56
C ASN A 39 -24.45 -1.60 -4.39
N ILE A 40 -24.21 -0.33 -4.75
CA ILE A 40 -23.63 0.79 -3.99
C ILE A 40 -24.16 1.01 -2.56
N THR A 41 -25.34 0.52 -2.21
CA THR A 41 -26.01 0.86 -0.94
C THR A 41 -25.55 0.03 0.25
N ASP A 42 -24.93 -1.14 0.04
CA ASP A 42 -24.52 -2.04 1.13
C ASP A 42 -23.10 -1.77 1.65
N ALA A 43 -22.27 -1.02 0.92
CA ALA A 43 -20.86 -0.78 1.28
C ALA A 43 -20.66 0.29 2.37
N CYS A 44 -21.72 1.04 2.73
CA CYS A 44 -21.64 2.17 3.66
C CYS A 44 -22.20 1.91 5.07
N LYS A 45 -22.52 0.66 5.42
CA LYS A 45 -23.06 0.34 6.76
C LYS A 45 -22.20 -0.71 7.46
N VAL A 46 -21.01 -0.29 7.89
CA VAL A 46 -20.33 -0.94 9.00
C VAL A 46 -20.54 -0.04 10.19
N GLU A 47 -21.54 -0.34 11.02
CA GLU A 47 -21.71 0.33 12.31
C GLU A 47 -20.55 -0.11 13.22
N THR A 48 -19.62 0.80 13.48
CA THR A 48 -18.63 0.61 14.55
C THR A 48 -19.26 1.02 15.88
N PRO A 49 -19.00 0.28 16.97
CA PRO A 49 -19.54 0.63 18.28
C PRO A 49 -18.97 1.98 18.72
N ASN A 50 -19.87 2.91 18.99
CA ASN A 50 -19.57 4.29 19.38
C ASN A 50 -19.08 4.28 20.83
N ARG A 51 -17.76 4.19 21.04
CA ARG A 51 -17.15 4.37 22.36
C ARG A 51 -16.62 5.80 22.45
N THR A 52 -17.42 6.67 23.06
CA THR A 52 -16.99 8.02 23.45
C THR A 52 -15.89 7.89 24.51
N MET A 53 -14.65 8.11 24.11
CA MET A 53 -13.51 8.21 25.02
C MET A 53 -13.52 9.62 25.64
N THR A 54 -13.64 9.71 26.95
CA THR A 54 -13.47 10.96 27.69
C THR A 54 -12.00 11.39 27.64
N GLY A 55 -11.75 12.69 27.50
CA GLY A 55 -10.47 13.31 27.10
C GLY A 55 -9.27 13.18 28.05
N SER A 56 -9.20 12.14 28.87
CA SER A 56 -8.09 11.86 29.80
C SER A 56 -7.46 10.46 29.64
N GLU A 57 -7.88 9.67 28.64
CA GLU A 57 -7.27 8.36 28.28
C GLU A 57 -6.48 8.41 26.96
N VAL A 58 -5.85 9.54 26.63
CA VAL A 58 -4.87 9.61 25.53
C VAL A 58 -3.57 8.99 26.04
N LEU A 59 -3.42 7.69 25.76
CA LEU A 59 -2.40 6.78 26.27
C LEU A 59 -0.93 7.21 26.00
N PRO A 60 0.04 6.73 26.81
CA PRO A 60 1.46 7.13 26.87
C PRO A 60 2.34 6.73 25.64
N LYS A 61 1.76 6.63 24.43
CA LYS A 61 2.48 6.27 23.19
C LYS A 61 3.05 7.46 22.42
N GLU A 62 2.55 8.68 22.66
CA GLU A 62 3.17 9.88 22.07
C GLU A 62 4.64 10.02 22.48
N SER A 63 5.00 9.51 23.66
CA SER A 63 6.39 9.41 24.14
C SER A 63 7.20 8.39 23.34
N ILE A 64 6.76 7.13 23.19
CA ILE A 64 7.66 6.06 22.69
C ILE A 64 8.12 6.28 21.24
N TYR A 65 7.22 6.62 20.31
CA TYR A 65 7.62 6.83 18.91
C TYR A 65 8.50 8.06 18.75
N ALA A 66 8.18 9.15 19.46
CA ALA A 66 8.98 10.37 19.43
C ALA A 66 10.36 10.16 20.07
N ASP A 67 10.42 9.46 21.20
CA ASP A 67 11.65 9.13 21.91
C ASP A 67 12.54 8.20 21.07
N ASN A 68 11.95 7.18 20.43
CA ASN A 68 12.67 6.29 19.51
C ASN A 68 13.24 7.06 18.31
N LEU A 69 12.44 7.94 17.71
CA LEU A 69 12.87 8.72 16.56
C LEU A 69 13.99 9.71 16.96
N LYS A 70 13.87 10.35 18.12
CA LYS A 70 14.91 11.21 18.68
C LYS A 70 16.21 10.44 18.91
N ARG A 71 16.13 9.28 19.59
CA ARG A 71 17.30 8.42 19.81
C ARG A 71 17.94 8.00 18.50
N TYR A 72 17.15 7.65 17.50
CA TYR A 72 17.67 7.30 16.18
C TYR A 72 18.45 8.47 15.56
N TYR A 73 17.89 9.69 15.55
CA TYR A 73 18.60 10.86 15.02
C TYR A 73 19.86 11.22 15.81
N ASP A 74 19.87 11.03 17.12
CA ASP A 74 21.02 11.32 17.98
C ASP A 74 22.18 10.32 17.77
N ASN A 75 21.88 9.08 17.37
CA ASN A 75 22.87 7.99 17.29
C ASN A 75 23.20 7.53 15.85
N ALA A 76 22.34 7.80 14.88
CA ALA A 76 22.56 7.41 13.49
C ALA A 76 23.59 8.31 12.81
N ARG A 77 24.41 7.71 11.95
CA ARG A 77 25.35 8.42 11.08
C ARG A 77 24.75 8.48 9.67
N PHE A 78 24.48 9.69 9.19
CA PHE A 78 23.90 9.92 7.87
C PHE A 78 24.99 10.31 6.87
N GLU A 79 25.18 9.50 5.84
CA GLU A 79 26.17 9.66 4.77
C GLU A 79 25.47 9.69 3.42
N PHE A 80 24.57 10.66 3.23
CA PHE A 80 23.88 10.87 1.97
C PHE A 80 24.70 11.69 0.99
N ARG A 81 24.31 11.60 -0.29
CA ARG A 81 24.95 12.38 -1.36
C ARG A 81 24.62 13.87 -1.29
N LYS A 82 23.41 14.24 -0.85
CA LYS A 82 22.98 15.65 -0.76
C LYS A 82 22.65 16.00 0.68
N GLU A 83 23.05 17.20 1.10
CA GLU A 83 22.72 17.72 2.44
C GLU A 83 21.20 17.83 2.66
N SER A 84 20.43 18.17 1.60
CA SER A 84 18.97 18.27 1.66
C SER A 84 18.26 16.94 1.93
N ASP A 85 18.92 15.81 1.68
CA ASP A 85 18.31 14.49 1.82
C ASP A 85 18.02 14.16 3.29
N LEU A 86 18.86 14.63 4.23
CA LEU A 86 18.64 14.42 5.66
C LEU A 86 17.36 15.13 6.14
N GLN A 87 17.15 16.39 5.76
CA GLN A 87 15.93 17.10 6.14
C GLN A 87 14.70 16.44 5.52
N SER A 88 14.80 16.07 4.23
CA SER A 88 13.70 15.38 3.52
C SER A 88 13.34 14.03 4.16
N LEU A 89 14.34 13.29 4.66
CA LEU A 89 14.15 12.06 5.40
C LEU A 89 13.43 12.35 6.72
N LYS A 90 13.91 13.33 7.50
CA LYS A 90 13.29 13.71 8.78
C LYS A 90 11.83 14.07 8.63
N ASP A 91 11.49 14.89 7.64
CA ASP A 91 10.11 15.31 7.34
C ASP A 91 9.23 14.09 6.99
N SER A 92 9.78 13.12 6.24
CA SER A 92 9.08 11.90 5.86
C SER A 92 8.85 10.97 7.06
N MET A 93 9.86 10.78 7.89
CA MET A 93 9.79 9.96 9.09
C MET A 93 8.82 10.56 10.12
N GLU A 94 8.86 11.87 10.35
CA GLU A 94 7.90 12.53 11.23
C GLU A 94 6.46 12.42 10.73
N SER A 95 6.26 12.46 9.40
CA SER A 95 4.94 12.33 8.78
C SER A 95 4.34 10.93 8.93
N LEU A 96 5.16 9.86 8.89
CA LEU A 96 4.67 8.48 8.90
C LEU A 96 4.92 7.74 10.22
N TYR A 97 6.15 7.77 10.74
CA TYR A 97 6.57 6.98 11.90
C TYR A 97 5.84 7.38 13.19
N LEU A 98 5.58 8.69 13.36
CA LEU A 98 4.88 9.19 14.55
C LEU A 98 3.39 8.85 14.56
N ARG A 99 2.82 8.41 13.43
CA ARG A 99 1.40 8.02 13.31
C ARG A 99 0.43 9.10 13.80
N LYS A 100 0.77 10.38 13.60
CA LYS A 100 -0.05 11.54 14.03
C LYS A 100 -1.06 12.02 12.99
N ARG A 101 -0.95 11.54 11.76
CA ARG A 101 -1.80 11.92 10.63
C ARG A 101 -2.09 10.71 9.73
N PRO A 102 -3.17 10.73 8.94
CA PRO A 102 -3.41 9.70 7.95
C PRO A 102 -2.36 9.73 6.82
N ALA A 103 -2.17 8.61 6.15
CA ALA A 103 -1.35 8.48 4.96
C ALA A 103 -2.18 7.87 3.83
N MET A 104 -2.21 8.54 2.68
CA MET A 104 -2.93 8.09 1.49
C MET A 104 -1.94 7.87 0.36
N CYS A 105 -1.85 6.66 -0.15
CA CYS A 105 -1.14 6.33 -1.38
C CYS A 105 -2.13 6.22 -2.53
N ILE A 106 -1.80 6.83 -3.66
CA ILE A 106 -2.58 6.73 -4.90
C ILE A 106 -1.62 6.30 -6.01
N ASP A 107 -2.02 5.29 -6.77
CA ASP A 107 -1.30 4.82 -7.95
C ASP A 107 -2.28 4.77 -9.14
N VAL A 108 -1.80 5.12 -10.33
CA VAL A 108 -2.62 5.18 -11.54
C VAL A 108 -1.96 4.38 -12.66
N GLU A 109 -2.71 3.42 -13.20
CA GLU A 109 -2.27 2.64 -14.36
C GLU A 109 -2.93 3.17 -15.63
N ALA A 110 -2.11 3.44 -16.65
CA ALA A 110 -2.55 3.91 -17.96
C ALA A 110 -2.28 2.87 -19.06
N TRP A 111 -2.99 3.01 -20.18
CA TRP A 111 -2.81 2.09 -21.30
C TRP A 111 -1.45 2.30 -21.97
N GLU A 112 -0.67 1.22 -22.13
CA GLU A 112 0.70 1.27 -22.65
C GLU A 112 0.81 1.82 -24.09
N ARG A 113 -0.28 1.81 -24.86
CA ARG A 113 -0.32 2.38 -26.23
C ARG A 113 -0.77 3.84 -26.27
N ASN A 114 -1.41 4.32 -25.20
CA ASN A 114 -1.79 5.72 -25.07
C ASN A 114 -1.93 6.09 -23.59
N ILE A 115 -0.88 6.72 -23.06
CA ILE A 115 -0.75 7.09 -21.64
C ILE A 115 -1.79 8.13 -21.17
N SER A 116 -2.56 8.73 -22.08
CA SER A 116 -3.70 9.60 -21.71
C SER A 116 -4.94 8.80 -21.30
N LYS A 117 -4.94 7.48 -21.50
CA LYS A 117 -6.07 6.59 -21.20
C LYS A 117 -5.81 5.88 -19.87
N VAL A 118 -6.28 6.48 -18.79
CA VAL A 118 -6.25 5.88 -17.44
C VAL A 118 -7.14 4.65 -17.39
N THR A 119 -6.60 3.50 -17.02
CA THR A 119 -7.33 2.22 -16.99
C THR A 119 -7.71 1.79 -15.58
N GLU A 120 -6.88 2.09 -14.59
CA GLU A 120 -7.11 1.76 -13.18
C GLU A 120 -6.69 2.93 -12.29
N VAL A 121 -7.36 3.07 -11.14
CA VAL A 121 -6.93 3.92 -10.03
C VAL A 121 -6.91 3.06 -8.77
N GLY A 122 -5.77 3.04 -8.10
CA GLY A 122 -5.55 2.35 -6.84
C GLY A 122 -5.39 3.34 -5.71
N VAL A 123 -5.99 3.04 -4.57
CA VAL A 123 -5.84 3.86 -3.36
C VAL A 123 -5.59 2.93 -2.18
N ALA A 124 -4.59 3.27 -1.37
CA ALA A 124 -4.33 2.64 -0.08
C ALA A 124 -4.26 3.71 1.02
N ILE A 125 -4.99 3.52 2.11
CA ILE A 125 -5.12 4.52 3.17
C ILE A 125 -4.85 3.89 4.52
N TYR A 126 -3.91 4.47 5.25
CA TYR A 126 -3.71 4.24 6.66
C TYR A 126 -4.26 5.44 7.44
N ASP A 127 -5.19 5.21 8.36
CA ASP A 127 -5.59 6.19 9.37
C ASP A 127 -5.25 5.62 10.76
N PRO A 128 -4.38 6.29 11.54
CA PRO A 128 -4.08 5.89 12.91
C PRO A 128 -5.33 5.67 13.78
N LYS A 129 -6.43 6.38 13.51
CA LYS A 129 -7.69 6.27 14.26
C LYS A 129 -8.43 4.95 14.04
N ASP A 130 -8.24 4.30 12.90
CA ASP A 130 -8.91 3.03 12.61
C ASP A 130 -8.33 1.87 13.42
N SER A 131 -7.08 1.99 13.88
CA SER A 131 -6.37 0.89 14.57
C SER A 131 -5.30 1.39 15.55
N PRO A 132 -5.63 2.27 16.53
CA PRO A 132 -4.65 2.96 17.37
C PRO A 132 -3.80 2.04 18.25
N TYR A 133 -4.32 0.85 18.55
CA TYR A 133 -3.65 -0.13 19.43
C TYR A 133 -3.17 -1.39 18.69
N SER A 134 -3.47 -1.51 17.39
CA SER A 134 -3.10 -2.71 16.65
C SER A 134 -1.63 -2.70 16.28
N ILE A 135 -0.98 -3.84 16.47
CA ILE A 135 0.37 -4.10 15.95
C ILE A 135 0.32 -4.14 14.42
N PHE A 136 -0.78 -4.66 13.86
CA PHE A 136 -1.02 -4.72 12.42
C PHE A 136 -1.99 -3.60 12.01
N PRO A 137 -1.50 -2.52 11.36
CA PRO A 137 -2.35 -1.39 11.01
C PRO A 137 -3.41 -1.82 9.99
N VAL A 138 -4.63 -1.31 10.15
CA VAL A 138 -5.68 -1.46 9.14
C VAL A 138 -5.37 -0.50 7.99
N ILE A 139 -5.23 -1.04 6.78
CA ILE A 139 -5.04 -0.27 5.56
C ILE A 139 -6.25 -0.50 4.66
N LYS A 140 -7.03 0.57 4.45
CA LYS A 140 -8.18 0.57 3.54
C LYS A 140 -7.67 0.62 2.11
N GLN A 141 -8.20 -0.24 1.25
CA GLN A 141 -7.78 -0.33 -0.15
C GLN A 141 -8.98 -0.19 -1.08
N TYR A 142 -8.83 0.61 -2.12
CA TYR A 142 -9.82 0.78 -3.18
C TYR A 142 -9.16 0.53 -4.52
N HIS A 143 -9.77 -0.35 -5.30
CA HIS A 143 -9.34 -0.62 -6.66
C HIS A 143 -10.46 -0.26 -7.63
N ILE A 144 -10.20 0.68 -8.52
CA ILE A 144 -11.17 1.20 -9.48
C ILE A 144 -10.70 0.87 -10.89
N ILE A 145 -11.54 0.20 -11.67
CA ILE A 145 -11.34 -0.03 -13.10
C ILE A 145 -12.24 0.95 -13.87
N ILE A 146 -11.64 1.72 -14.77
CA ILE A 146 -12.36 2.71 -15.59
C ILE A 146 -13.19 2.00 -16.66
N LYS A 147 -14.52 2.12 -16.59
CA LYS A 147 -15.49 1.43 -17.48
C LYS A 147 -15.18 1.68 -18.95
N GLU A 148 -14.88 2.91 -19.31
CA GLU A 148 -14.60 3.35 -20.68
C GLU A 148 -13.35 2.69 -21.27
N HIS A 149 -12.41 2.29 -20.40
CA HIS A 149 -11.11 1.74 -20.78
C HIS A 149 -10.94 0.30 -20.32
N GLU A 150 -12.00 -0.39 -19.87
CA GLU A 150 -11.90 -1.76 -19.32
C GLU A 150 -11.27 -2.76 -20.30
N ARG A 151 -11.51 -2.57 -21.61
CA ARG A 151 -10.98 -3.42 -22.68
C ARG A 151 -9.54 -3.08 -23.07
N MET A 152 -8.96 -2.01 -22.52
CA MET A 152 -7.58 -1.61 -22.76
C MET A 152 -6.68 -2.40 -21.82
N VAL A 153 -6.05 -3.44 -22.37
CA VAL A 153 -5.12 -4.32 -21.64
C VAL A 153 -3.68 -3.96 -21.95
N ASN A 154 -2.85 -4.00 -20.91
CA ASN A 154 -1.39 -3.94 -21.04
C ASN A 154 -0.85 -5.36 -21.31
N GLY A 155 0.44 -5.49 -21.61
CA GLY A 155 1.04 -6.82 -21.78
C GLY A 155 2.34 -6.83 -22.58
N ARG A 156 2.65 -5.75 -23.30
CA ARG A 156 3.91 -5.65 -24.04
C ARG A 156 5.07 -5.25 -23.14
N PHE A 157 4.84 -4.30 -22.23
CA PHE A 157 5.90 -3.75 -21.37
C PHE A 157 5.72 -4.12 -19.90
N CYS A 158 4.47 -4.21 -19.45
CA CYS A 158 4.09 -4.59 -18.10
C CYS A 158 3.06 -5.73 -18.16
N PRO A 159 3.06 -6.68 -17.21
CA PRO A 159 2.03 -7.71 -17.12
C PRO A 159 0.63 -7.12 -16.93
N ASP A 160 -0.39 -7.79 -17.46
CA ASP A 160 -1.79 -7.43 -17.20
C ASP A 160 -2.27 -8.09 -15.89
N ASN A 161 -2.18 -7.33 -14.80
CA ASN A 161 -2.66 -7.75 -13.49
C ASN A 161 -3.93 -7.00 -13.07
N LYS A 162 -4.60 -6.28 -13.99
CA LYS A 162 -5.80 -5.47 -13.77
C LYS A 162 -6.92 -6.16 -12.98
N ARG A 163 -7.05 -7.48 -13.15
CA ARG A 163 -8.12 -8.28 -12.49
C ARG A 163 -7.62 -9.08 -11.29
N LYS A 164 -6.39 -8.85 -10.81
CA LYS A 164 -5.73 -9.60 -9.73
C LYS A 164 -5.51 -8.72 -8.48
N PHE A 165 -6.53 -7.93 -8.14
CA PHE A 165 -6.51 -7.16 -6.90
C PHE A 165 -6.59 -8.10 -5.70
N MET A 166 -5.63 -7.98 -4.77
CA MET A 166 -5.54 -8.86 -3.61
C MET A 166 -6.28 -8.32 -2.38
N GLY A 167 -6.57 -7.02 -2.34
CA GLY A 167 -7.22 -6.36 -1.21
C GLY A 167 -8.75 -6.48 -1.19
N GLY A 168 -9.37 -7.20 -2.14
CA GLY A 168 -10.81 -7.44 -2.17
C GLY A 168 -11.44 -7.24 -3.55
N THR A 169 -12.43 -6.35 -3.64
CA THR A 169 -13.26 -6.18 -4.84
C THR A 169 -12.79 -5.01 -5.69
N SER A 170 -12.62 -5.24 -7.00
CA SER A 170 -12.44 -4.18 -7.99
C SER A 170 -13.78 -3.54 -8.35
N TYR A 171 -13.89 -2.23 -8.17
CA TYR A 171 -15.07 -1.45 -8.53
C TYR A 171 -14.96 -0.95 -9.96
N LYS A 172 -15.99 -1.18 -10.77
CA LYS A 172 -16.06 -0.59 -12.10
C LYS A 172 -16.75 0.76 -12.00
N MET A 173 -16.06 1.83 -12.39
CA MET A 173 -16.59 3.19 -12.37
C MET A 173 -16.33 3.86 -13.72
N SER A 174 -17.29 4.66 -14.18
CA SER A 174 -17.05 5.63 -15.26
C SER A 174 -16.03 6.67 -14.80
N MET A 175 -15.44 7.41 -15.72
CA MET A 175 -14.50 8.48 -15.38
C MET A 175 -15.13 9.53 -14.45
N THR A 176 -16.42 9.83 -14.65
CA THR A 176 -17.18 10.79 -13.82
C THR A 176 -17.44 10.24 -12.42
N GLU A 177 -17.83 8.97 -12.31
CA GLU A 177 -18.02 8.29 -11.01
C GLU A 177 -16.70 8.22 -10.24
N CYS A 178 -15.60 7.86 -10.92
CA CYS A 178 -14.26 7.83 -10.35
C CYS A 178 -13.84 9.21 -9.83
N ARG A 179 -14.04 10.27 -10.61
CA ARG A 179 -13.76 11.65 -10.18
C ARG A 179 -14.54 12.03 -8.92
N SER A 180 -15.84 11.77 -8.91
CA SER A 180 -16.72 12.08 -7.77
C SER A 180 -16.29 11.31 -6.52
N PHE A 181 -16.02 10.02 -6.67
CA PHE A 181 -15.54 9.16 -5.60
C PHE A 181 -14.21 9.67 -5.02
N MET A 182 -13.22 9.94 -5.88
CA MET A 182 -11.89 10.40 -5.45
C MET A 182 -11.95 11.76 -4.76
N ASN A 183 -12.71 12.72 -5.29
CA ASN A 183 -12.85 14.03 -4.64
C ASN A 183 -13.52 13.92 -3.27
N LYS A 184 -14.55 13.07 -3.13
CA LYS A 184 -15.17 12.79 -1.84
C LYS A 184 -14.17 12.13 -0.88
N LEU A 185 -13.46 11.12 -1.35
CA LEU A 185 -12.46 10.41 -0.55
C LEU A 185 -11.36 11.36 -0.06
N ILE A 186 -10.81 12.21 -0.93
CA ILE A 186 -9.80 13.21 -0.55
C ILE A 186 -10.34 14.17 0.51
N SER A 187 -11.59 14.64 0.38
CA SER A 187 -12.21 15.53 1.38
C SER A 187 -12.42 14.88 2.75
N GLU A 188 -12.37 13.55 2.86
CA GLU A 188 -12.45 12.85 4.14
C GLU A 188 -11.09 12.83 4.88
N TYR A 189 -9.98 13.14 4.21
CA TYR A 189 -8.62 13.06 4.79
C TYR A 189 -7.85 14.39 4.78
N TRP A 190 -8.38 15.41 4.12
CA TRP A 190 -7.86 16.78 4.12
C TRP A 190 -8.94 17.78 4.51
N GLY A 191 -8.55 18.84 5.22
CA GLY A 191 -9.46 19.86 5.75
C GLY A 191 -10.17 19.44 7.04
N ARG A 192 -9.64 18.43 7.73
CA ARG A 192 -10.16 17.96 9.03
C ARG A 192 -9.72 18.89 10.15
N THR A 193 -10.58 19.10 11.15
CA THR A 193 -10.27 19.92 12.33
C THR A 193 -9.71 19.10 13.49
N ASP A 194 -9.86 17.77 13.45
CA ASP A 194 -9.56 16.87 14.55
C ASP A 194 -8.19 16.16 14.44
N VAL A 195 -7.54 16.22 13.28
CA VAL A 195 -6.18 15.73 13.02
C VAL A 195 -5.53 16.57 11.91
N PRO A 196 -4.19 16.61 11.83
CA PRO A 196 -3.52 17.17 10.67
C PRO A 196 -3.96 16.48 9.38
N ASP A 197 -3.90 17.25 8.30
CA ASP A 197 -4.10 16.75 6.94
C ASP A 197 -3.25 15.52 6.64
N ALA A 198 -3.82 14.63 5.82
CA ALA A 198 -3.11 13.45 5.39
C ALA A 198 -1.82 13.78 4.61
N VAL A 199 -0.88 12.86 4.68
CA VAL A 199 0.31 12.87 3.82
C VAL A 199 0.04 12.03 2.57
N LEU A 200 0.37 12.58 1.41
CA LEU A 200 0.31 11.86 0.14
C LEU A 200 1.58 10.99 0.00
N VAL A 201 1.38 9.70 -0.20
CA VAL A 201 2.46 8.72 -0.39
C VAL A 201 2.47 8.28 -1.86
N GLY A 202 3.64 8.01 -2.41
CA GLY A 202 3.71 7.37 -3.73
C GLY A 202 5.12 6.99 -4.15
N HIS A 203 5.25 6.65 -5.42
CA HIS A 203 6.48 6.20 -6.04
C HIS A 203 6.71 7.00 -7.33
N ASN A 204 7.44 8.12 -7.22
CA ASN A 204 7.45 9.20 -8.23
C ASN A 204 6.10 9.94 -8.33
N VAL A 205 5.65 10.50 -7.20
CA VAL A 205 4.31 11.08 -6.96
C VAL A 205 3.90 12.13 -8.00
N LYS A 206 4.87 12.84 -8.60
CA LYS A 206 4.60 13.88 -9.61
C LYS A 206 3.86 13.32 -10.83
N ALA A 207 4.15 12.07 -11.23
CA ALA A 207 3.48 11.43 -12.36
C ALA A 207 1.99 11.20 -12.05
N ASP A 208 1.69 10.61 -10.89
CA ASP A 208 0.33 10.32 -10.45
C ASP A 208 -0.51 11.58 -10.27
N ILE A 209 0.07 12.64 -9.70
CA ILE A 209 -0.61 13.94 -9.56
C ILE A 209 -1.06 14.47 -10.93
N ASN A 210 -0.22 14.35 -11.96
CA ASN A 210 -0.56 14.81 -13.31
C ASN A 210 -1.71 13.97 -13.90
N TRP A 211 -1.69 12.65 -13.70
CA TRP A 211 -2.79 11.79 -14.13
C TRP A 211 -4.09 12.08 -13.38
N LEU A 212 -4.05 12.24 -12.06
CA LEU A 212 -5.21 12.60 -11.24
C LEU A 212 -5.82 13.92 -11.70
N ARG A 213 -4.99 14.94 -11.96
CA ARG A 213 -5.45 16.22 -12.53
C ARG A 213 -6.09 16.03 -13.92
N SER A 214 -5.53 15.16 -14.77
CA SER A 214 -6.08 14.88 -16.11
C SER A 214 -7.47 14.22 -16.07
N VAL A 215 -7.76 13.45 -15.03
CA VAL A 215 -9.10 12.86 -14.81
C VAL A 215 -10.04 13.78 -14.03
N GLY A 216 -9.58 14.99 -13.65
CA GLY A 216 -10.35 16.02 -12.98
C GLY A 216 -10.46 15.87 -11.46
N VAL A 217 -9.56 15.09 -10.85
CA VAL A 217 -9.40 15.00 -9.41
C VAL A 217 -8.55 16.18 -8.93
N ARG A 218 -9.01 16.86 -7.87
CA ARG A 218 -8.31 18.01 -7.28
C ARG A 218 -7.70 17.58 -5.96
N LEU A 219 -6.38 17.67 -5.87
CA LEU A 219 -5.67 17.53 -4.60
C LEU A 219 -5.55 18.92 -3.94
N PRO A 220 -5.63 19.01 -2.61
CA PRO A 220 -5.40 20.25 -1.89
C PRO A 220 -3.95 20.70 -2.07
N GLU A 221 -3.66 21.98 -1.84
CA GLU A 221 -2.29 22.52 -1.87
C GLU A 221 -2.13 23.45 -0.66
N PRO A 222 -0.97 23.43 0.04
CA PRO A 222 0.20 22.58 -0.21
C PRO A 222 0.01 21.13 0.26
N LEU A 223 0.66 20.18 -0.42
CA LEU A 223 0.69 18.76 -0.04
C LEU A 223 1.94 18.41 0.76
N ALA A 224 1.76 17.74 1.91
CA ALA A 224 2.81 16.92 2.49
C ALA A 224 2.97 15.65 1.64
N ILE A 225 4.20 15.36 1.20
CA ILE A 225 4.47 14.24 0.29
C ILE A 225 5.60 13.36 0.84
N VAL A 226 5.38 12.04 0.83
CA VAL A 226 6.42 11.03 1.02
C VAL A 226 6.57 10.21 -0.27
N ASP A 227 7.72 10.35 -0.93
CA ASP A 227 8.01 9.68 -2.19
C ASP A 227 9.05 8.58 -1.99
N THR A 228 8.64 7.33 -2.15
CA THR A 228 9.50 6.15 -1.96
C THR A 228 10.64 6.09 -2.97
N SER A 229 10.47 6.65 -4.19
CA SER A 229 11.56 6.73 -5.16
C SER A 229 12.63 7.71 -4.69
N LYS A 230 12.24 8.81 -4.03
CA LYS A 230 13.19 9.77 -3.46
C LYS A 230 13.91 9.17 -2.25
N LEU A 231 13.16 8.57 -1.32
CA LEU A 231 13.73 7.89 -0.15
C LEU A 231 14.77 6.84 -0.55
N HIS A 232 14.45 6.03 -1.57
CA HIS A 232 15.40 5.06 -2.10
C HIS A 232 16.65 5.72 -2.71
N SER A 233 16.48 6.81 -3.46
CA SER A 233 17.60 7.50 -4.12
C SER A 233 18.60 8.18 -3.18
N MET A 234 18.25 8.34 -1.90
CA MET A 234 19.17 8.84 -0.87
C MET A 234 20.30 7.83 -0.60
N SER A 235 19.98 6.54 -0.70
CA SER A 235 20.88 5.43 -0.37
C SER A 235 21.43 4.72 -1.61
N PHE A 236 20.71 4.72 -2.74
CA PHE A 236 21.10 3.94 -3.93
C PHE A 236 20.96 4.75 -5.23
N THR A 237 21.81 4.44 -6.22
CA THR A 237 21.73 5.07 -7.56
C THR A 237 20.84 4.31 -8.54
N SER A 238 20.66 3.00 -8.32
CA SER A 238 19.81 2.13 -9.14
C SER A 238 18.93 1.26 -8.25
N GLY A 239 18.08 0.43 -8.86
CA GLY A 239 17.17 -0.42 -8.09
C GLY A 239 15.88 0.29 -7.63
N GLY A 240 15.65 1.52 -8.07
CA GLY A 240 14.49 2.32 -7.65
C GLY A 240 13.15 1.94 -8.27
N SER A 241 12.97 0.73 -8.81
CA SER A 241 11.63 0.27 -9.17
C SER A 241 10.92 -0.28 -7.93
N LEU A 242 9.59 -0.13 -7.85
CA LEU A 242 8.80 -0.65 -6.74
C LEU A 242 9.13 -2.12 -6.43
N ARG A 243 9.21 -2.99 -7.44
CA ARG A 243 9.60 -4.40 -7.27
C ARG A 243 10.93 -4.57 -6.55
N ASN A 244 11.95 -3.83 -6.95
CA ASN A 244 13.29 -3.95 -6.37
C ASN A 244 13.35 -3.36 -4.96
N ILE A 245 12.65 -2.25 -4.72
CA ILE A 245 12.46 -1.67 -3.39
C ILE A 245 11.81 -2.69 -2.45
N LEU A 246 10.73 -3.35 -2.87
CA LEU A 246 10.04 -4.34 -2.04
C LEU A 246 10.95 -5.54 -1.73
N ARG A 247 11.80 -5.96 -2.68
CA ARG A 247 12.80 -7.02 -2.45
C ARG A 247 13.88 -6.59 -1.46
N LEU A 248 14.42 -5.38 -1.61
CA LEU A 248 15.40 -4.81 -0.68
C LEU A 248 14.85 -4.76 0.75
N LEU A 249 13.62 -4.29 0.89
CA LEU A 249 12.91 -4.17 2.17
C LEU A 249 12.36 -5.52 2.67
N GLN A 250 12.56 -6.61 1.93
CA GLN A 250 12.07 -7.95 2.24
C GLN A 250 10.55 -8.02 2.46
N ILE A 251 9.80 -7.21 1.71
CA ILE A 251 8.33 -7.17 1.71
C ILE A 251 7.82 -8.16 0.65
N PRO A 252 7.11 -9.24 1.06
CA PRO A 252 6.48 -10.16 0.12
C PRO A 252 5.43 -9.43 -0.73
N HIS A 253 5.50 -9.63 -2.05
CA HIS A 253 4.63 -8.96 -3.00
C HIS A 253 4.28 -9.87 -4.18
N GLY A 254 3.15 -9.58 -4.82
CA GLY A 254 2.69 -10.24 -6.03
C GLY A 254 1.77 -9.32 -6.83
N TYR A 255 1.49 -9.69 -8.07
CA TYR A 255 0.55 -8.97 -8.93
C TYR A 255 0.77 -7.45 -8.98
N LEU A 256 2.03 -7.03 -9.11
CA LEU A 256 2.39 -5.63 -9.43
C LEU A 256 1.81 -5.26 -10.81
N HIS A 257 1.63 -3.99 -11.11
CA HIS A 257 0.81 -3.51 -12.23
C HIS A 257 -0.69 -3.81 -12.07
N ASN A 258 -1.11 -3.79 -10.81
CA ASN A 258 -2.49 -3.59 -10.43
C ASN A 258 -2.49 -2.39 -9.49
N ALA A 259 -3.14 -1.30 -9.89
CA ALA A 259 -2.91 0.00 -9.25
C ALA A 259 -3.15 -0.03 -7.73
N ALA A 260 -4.14 -0.78 -7.25
CA ALA A 260 -4.42 -0.86 -5.82
C ALA A 260 -3.40 -1.71 -5.04
N ASN A 261 -2.91 -2.80 -5.63
CA ASN A 261 -1.80 -3.56 -5.05
C ASN A 261 -0.54 -2.69 -4.99
N ASP A 262 -0.24 -1.93 -6.05
CA ASP A 262 0.93 -1.05 -6.12
C ASP A 262 0.84 0.10 -5.11
N ALA A 263 -0.34 0.72 -4.95
CA ALA A 263 -0.58 1.71 -3.91
C ALA A 263 -0.39 1.12 -2.50
N TYR A 264 -0.88 -0.09 -2.26
CA TYR A 264 -0.71 -0.78 -0.97
C TYR A 264 0.77 -1.08 -0.68
N TYR A 265 1.48 -1.67 -1.64
CA TYR A 265 2.90 -1.99 -1.47
C TYR A 265 3.78 -0.76 -1.36
N THR A 266 3.45 0.31 -2.07
CA THR A 266 4.14 1.59 -1.95
C THR A 266 3.97 2.19 -0.56
N LEU A 267 2.76 2.10 0.02
CA LEU A 267 2.51 2.54 1.39
C LEU A 267 3.32 1.70 2.41
N LEU A 268 3.38 0.38 2.23
CA LEU A 268 4.23 -0.49 3.07
C LEU A 268 5.72 -0.13 2.94
N ALA A 269 6.20 0.09 1.71
CA ALA A 269 7.57 0.50 1.46
C ALA A 269 7.88 1.85 2.12
N ALA A 270 6.96 2.80 2.09
CA ALA A 270 7.11 4.09 2.76
C ALA A 270 7.21 3.94 4.28
N PHE A 271 6.38 3.10 4.90
CA PHE A 271 6.51 2.79 6.33
C PHE A 271 7.85 2.17 6.67
N ALA A 272 8.31 1.19 5.89
CA ALA A 272 9.59 0.53 6.10
C ALA A 272 10.78 1.50 5.91
N TYR A 273 10.76 2.36 4.89
CA TYR A 273 11.80 3.38 4.73
C TYR A 273 11.80 4.44 5.83
N CYS A 274 10.66 4.66 6.49
CA CYS A 274 10.52 5.62 7.58
C CYS A 274 10.67 5.00 8.98
N ASP A 275 11.01 3.71 9.06
CA ASP A 275 11.19 3.00 10.32
C ASP A 275 12.68 2.96 10.71
N PRO A 276 13.08 3.57 11.86
CA PRO A 276 14.46 3.58 12.34
C PRO A 276 15.16 2.21 12.35
N GLU A 277 14.44 1.17 12.77
CA GLU A 277 14.99 -0.18 12.90
C GLU A 277 15.31 -0.77 11.52
N THR A 278 14.37 -0.68 10.59
CA THR A 278 14.56 -1.09 9.19
C THR A 278 15.72 -0.33 8.54
N ARG A 279 15.80 0.99 8.73
CA ARG A 279 16.88 1.82 8.17
C ARG A 279 18.25 1.41 8.70
N THR A 280 18.35 1.17 10.01
CA THR A 280 19.58 0.70 10.66
C THR A 280 19.98 -0.68 10.14
N LYS A 281 19.04 -1.63 10.14
CA LYS A 281 19.27 -3.03 9.73
C LYS A 281 19.75 -3.15 8.28
N LEU A 282 19.24 -2.31 7.39
CA LEU A 282 19.55 -2.34 5.96
C LEU A 282 20.59 -1.29 5.55
N SER A 283 21.20 -0.59 6.51
CA SER A 283 22.19 0.48 6.28
C SER A 283 21.71 1.52 5.25
N LEU A 284 20.45 1.95 5.37
CA LEU A 284 19.81 2.90 4.45
C LEU A 284 20.28 4.34 4.65
N ASP A 285 21.03 4.62 5.71
CA ASP A 285 21.56 5.97 6.01
C ASP A 285 22.92 6.24 5.39
N THR A 286 23.49 5.25 4.71
CA THR A 286 24.73 5.36 3.95
C THR A 286 24.41 5.28 2.46
N PHE A 287 25.05 6.13 1.66
CA PHE A 287 24.98 6.04 0.22
C PHE A 287 25.85 4.92 -0.33
N HIS A 288 25.23 4.02 -1.08
CA HIS A 288 25.87 2.88 -1.75
C HIS A 288 25.95 3.15 -3.25
N PRO A 289 27.14 3.45 -3.79
CA PRO A 289 27.30 3.63 -5.23
C PRO A 289 27.18 2.28 -5.94
N ASP A 290 26.15 2.12 -6.78
CA ASP A 290 26.09 0.94 -7.63
C ASP A 290 27.19 0.97 -8.70
N VAL A 291 27.97 -0.11 -8.79
CA VAL A 291 28.76 -0.45 -9.98
C VAL A 291 27.99 -1.54 -10.73
N PRO A 292 27.12 -1.18 -11.70
CA PRO A 292 26.32 -2.19 -12.37
C PRO A 292 27.24 -3.16 -13.14
N PRO A 293 27.18 -4.47 -12.87
CA PRO A 293 27.98 -5.44 -13.61
C PRO A 293 27.59 -5.43 -15.09
N LYS A 294 28.56 -5.65 -15.99
CA LYS A 294 28.29 -5.75 -17.43
C LYS A 294 27.37 -6.93 -17.70
N GLN A 295 26.15 -6.66 -18.14
CA GLN A 295 25.16 -7.69 -18.48
C GLN A 295 25.30 -8.16 -19.93
N SER A 296 25.43 -9.47 -20.11
CA SER A 296 25.33 -10.17 -21.38
C SER A 296 23.91 -10.09 -21.99
N LYS A 297 23.78 -10.47 -23.28
CA LYS A 297 22.48 -10.51 -23.96
C LYS A 297 21.50 -11.50 -23.32
N SER A 298 21.98 -12.66 -22.85
CA SER A 298 21.10 -13.67 -22.22
C SER A 298 20.56 -13.18 -20.88
N GLU A 299 21.39 -12.53 -20.07
CA GLU A 299 20.99 -11.94 -18.79
C GLU A 299 19.96 -10.84 -18.98
N LYS A 300 20.12 -9.99 -20.01
CA LYS A 300 19.11 -8.98 -20.36
C LYS A 300 17.78 -9.60 -20.77
N LEU A 301 17.81 -10.71 -21.53
CA LEU A 301 16.61 -11.43 -21.93
C LEU A 301 15.92 -12.11 -20.72
N GLN A 302 16.69 -12.72 -19.83
CA GLN A 302 16.19 -13.35 -18.62
C GLN A 302 15.62 -12.31 -17.65
N LYS A 303 16.27 -11.15 -17.52
CA LYS A 303 15.74 -9.99 -16.78
C LYS A 303 14.40 -9.53 -17.36
N ARG A 304 14.26 -9.44 -18.69
CA ARG A 304 12.97 -9.14 -19.36
C ARG A 304 11.89 -10.17 -19.04
N LYS A 305 12.21 -11.46 -19.09
CA LYS A 305 11.27 -12.53 -18.71
C LYS A 305 10.84 -12.41 -17.25
N ARG A 306 11.78 -12.11 -16.35
CA ARG A 306 11.49 -11.87 -14.93
C ARG A 306 10.64 -10.63 -14.69
N MET A 307 10.84 -9.55 -15.45
CA MET A 307 10.03 -8.33 -15.32
C MET A 307 8.55 -8.57 -15.68
N LEU A 308 8.27 -9.54 -16.55
CA LEU A 308 6.91 -9.95 -16.94
C LEU A 308 6.32 -11.05 -16.04
N SER A 309 7.05 -11.51 -15.03
CA SER A 309 6.66 -12.59 -14.14
C SER A 309 6.65 -12.13 -12.68
N ASP A 310 5.59 -12.50 -11.95
CA ASP A 310 5.49 -12.27 -10.51
C ASP A 310 5.92 -13.48 -9.67
N ASN A 311 6.47 -14.53 -10.30
CA ASN A 311 6.99 -15.68 -9.56
C ASN A 311 8.07 -15.23 -8.56
N ALA A 312 7.92 -15.68 -7.32
CA ALA A 312 8.96 -15.60 -6.31
C ALA A 312 10.08 -16.56 -6.73
N ASP A 313 11.14 -16.03 -7.34
CA ASP A 313 12.38 -16.78 -7.50
C ASP A 313 12.95 -17.02 -6.09
N LEU A 314 13.21 -18.28 -5.73
CA LEU A 314 13.96 -18.60 -4.51
C LEU A 314 15.33 -17.91 -4.60
N VAL A 315 15.55 -16.90 -3.77
CA VAL A 315 16.86 -16.29 -3.62
C VAL A 315 17.69 -17.24 -2.76
N VAL A 316 18.49 -18.09 -3.40
CA VAL A 316 19.53 -18.85 -2.72
C VAL A 316 20.63 -17.85 -2.37
N TRP A 317 20.68 -17.45 -1.11
CA TRP A 317 21.81 -16.69 -0.58
C TRP A 317 23.00 -17.66 -0.52
N SER A 318 24.05 -17.40 -1.30
CA SER A 318 25.33 -18.06 -1.08
C SER A 318 25.97 -17.40 0.15
N ASP A 319 26.10 -18.14 1.24
CA ASP A 319 26.85 -17.73 2.42
C ASP A 319 28.35 -17.64 2.10
N SER A 320 28.77 -16.63 1.34
CA SER A 320 30.17 -16.39 0.99
C SER A 320 30.83 -15.36 1.91
N LEU A 321 30.41 -15.29 3.17
CA LEU A 321 31.08 -14.48 4.21
C LEU A 321 31.55 -15.30 5.42
N THR A 322 31.81 -16.61 5.25
CA THR A 322 32.50 -17.39 6.27
C THR A 322 33.83 -17.96 5.77
N SER A 323 34.90 -17.58 6.50
CA SER A 323 36.23 -18.19 6.61
C SER A 323 37.06 -18.41 5.33
N ASN A 324 37.89 -17.42 5.00
CA ASN A 324 39.23 -17.67 4.48
C ASN A 324 40.23 -17.02 5.44
N ASN A 325 40.55 -17.74 6.52
CA ASN A 325 41.84 -17.66 7.21
C ASN A 325 41.92 -18.84 8.17
N ASP A 326 42.28 -19.98 7.62
CA ASP A 326 43.07 -21.00 8.31
C ASP A 326 43.72 -21.86 7.21
N ASN A 327 44.97 -21.56 6.89
CA ASN A 327 45.98 -22.49 6.41
C ASN A 327 47.28 -21.74 6.09
N THR A 328 48.12 -21.55 7.11
CA THR A 328 49.57 -21.67 6.93
C THR A 328 50.14 -22.43 8.12
N SER A 329 50.38 -23.72 7.90
CA SER A 329 51.30 -24.53 8.69
C SER A 329 51.99 -25.47 7.71
N THR A 330 53.22 -25.12 7.34
CA THR A 330 54.39 -26.00 7.17
C THR A 330 55.61 -25.12 6.98
#